data_AF-A0A8X6H1G1-F1
#
_entry.id   AF-A0A8X6H1G1-F1
#
_cell.length_a   1.000
_cell.length_b   1.000
_cell.length_c   1.000
_cell.angle_alpha   90.00
_cell.angle_beta   90.00
_cell.angle_gamma   90.00
#
_symmetry.space_group_name_H-M   'P 1'
#
loop_
_entity.id
_entity.type
_entity.pdbx_description
1 polymer ?
#
loop_
_entity_poly.entity_id
_entity_poly.type
_entity_poly.pdbx_seq_one_letter_code
_entity_poly.pdbx_strand_id
1 'polypeptide(L)'
;MILDSSGDLSVVQIHTFSDARQKAYGAAAFLRVKYKDRISINLVTSKSRGSPRKRLSLPILELMGALLVARLAKEVKKIIDQKCSTKAFLWTDT
;
A
#
# COMPACT_ATOMS: atom_id res chain seq x y z
N MET A 1 9.67 12.21 0.95
CA MET A 1 8.20 12.38 0.89
C MET A 1 7.89 13.82 1.24
N ILE A 2 8.00 14.70 0.25
CA ILE A 2 7.76 16.14 0.42
C ILE A 2 6.25 16.33 0.20
N LEU A 3 5.52 16.54 1.29
CA LEU A 3 4.19 17.13 1.18
C LEU A 3 4.47 18.60 0.84
N ASP A 4 4.34 18.92 -0.44
CA ASP A 4 4.48 20.29 -0.93
C ASP A 4 3.53 21.20 -0.16
N SER A 5 4.10 22.12 0.62
CA SER A 5 3.39 23.09 1.46
C SER A 5 2.84 24.27 0.65
N SER A 6 3.03 24.31 -0.68
CA SER A 6 2.63 25.44 -1.53
C SER A 6 1.26 25.29 -2.21
N GLY A 7 0.63 24.11 -2.16
CA GLY A 7 -0.71 23.90 -2.71
C GLY A 7 -1.66 23.37 -1.65
N ASP A 8 -2.80 24.04 -1.44
CA ASP A 8 -3.86 23.60 -0.51
C ASP A 8 -4.18 22.11 -0.71
N LEU A 9 -3.77 21.32 0.28
CA LEU A 9 -3.88 19.87 0.28
C LEU A 9 -5.35 19.51 0.54
N SER A 10 -6.06 19.02 -0.47
CA SER A 10 -7.50 18.75 -0.33
C SER A 10 -7.79 17.38 0.26
N VAL A 11 -7.08 16.33 -0.19
CA VAL A 11 -7.33 14.94 0.23
C VAL A 11 -6.05 14.12 0.13
N VAL A 12 -5.75 13.34 1.18
CA VAL A 12 -4.64 12.37 1.20
C VAL A 12 -5.17 10.96 1.39
N GLN A 13 -4.73 10.05 0.53
CA GLN A 13 -5.17 8.65 0.52
C GLN A 13 -3.99 7.70 0.37
N ILE A 14 -4.03 6.61 1.12
CA ILE A 14 -3.08 5.52 1.02
C ILE A 14 -3.75 4.40 0.22
N HIS A 15 -3.15 3.99 -0.89
CA HIS A 15 -3.62 2.85 -1.68
C HIS A 15 -2.58 1.74 -1.59
N THR A 16 -2.98 0.58 -1.12
CA THR A 16 -2.11 -0.58 -0.99
C THR A 16 -2.62 -1.74 -1.82
N PHE A 17 -1.74 -2.45 -2.50
CA PHE A 17 -2.07 -3.50 -3.45
C PHE A 17 -1.34 -4.78 -3.08
N SER A 18 -2.05 -5.92 -3.13
CA SER A 18 -1.50 -7.26 -2.95
C SER A 18 -1.41 -7.96 -4.29
N ASP A 19 -0.30 -8.65 -4.53
CA ASP A 19 -0.19 -9.61 -5.63
C ASP A 19 0.43 -10.90 -5.07
N ALA A 20 -0.07 -12.05 -5.55
CA ALA A 20 0.43 -13.35 -5.17
C ALA A 20 0.49 -14.30 -6.37
N ARG A 21 1.61 -15.00 -6.47
CA ARG A 21 1.85 -16.05 -7.44
C ARG A 21 2.57 -17.20 -6.78
N GLN A 22 2.59 -18.36 -7.44
CA GLN A 22 3.10 -19.60 -6.85
C GLN A 22 4.56 -19.54 -6.34
N LYS A 23 5.37 -18.58 -6.81
CA LYS A 23 6.75 -18.39 -6.37
C LYS A 23 6.93 -17.29 -5.33
N ALA A 24 6.01 -16.34 -5.20
CA ALA A 24 6.16 -15.17 -4.34
C ALA A 24 4.83 -14.43 -4.14
N TYR A 25 4.73 -13.71 -3.03
CA TYR A 25 3.65 -12.76 -2.79
C TYR A 25 4.24 -11.43 -2.35
N GLY A 26 3.52 -10.33 -2.58
CA GLY A 26 4.02 -9.00 -2.35
C GLY A 26 2.92 -7.97 -2.10
N ALA A 27 3.35 -6.82 -1.59
CA ALA A 27 2.52 -5.68 -1.29
C ALA A 27 3.23 -4.40 -1.74
N ALA A 28 2.49 -3.45 -2.31
CA ALA A 28 2.97 -2.11 -2.65
C ALA A 28 2.03 -1.06 -2.07
N ALA A 29 2.58 0.03 -1.51
CA ALA A 29 1.83 1.12 -0.92
C ALA A 29 2.13 2.44 -1.63
N PHE A 30 1.08 3.06 -2.15
CA PHE A 30 1.10 4.36 -2.82
C PHE A 30 0.42 5.42 -1.98
N LEU A 31 0.99 6.62 -1.97
CA LEU A 31 0.31 7.82 -1.46
C LEU A 31 -0.27 8.58 -2.64
N ARG A 32 -1.59 8.74 -2.64
CA ARG A 32 -2.32 9.64 -3.54
C ARG A 32 -2.62 10.93 -2.80
N VAL A 33 -2.13 12.04 -3.35
CA VAL A 33 -2.36 13.40 -2.83
C VAL A 33 -3.13 14.17 -3.89
N LYS A 34 -4.32 14.65 -3.51
CA LYS A 34 -5.12 15.55 -4.33
C LYS A 34 -4.89 16.99 -3.86
N TYR A 35 -4.29 17.78 -4.72
CA TYR A 35 -4.23 19.24 -4.63
C TYR A 35 -5.45 19.85 -5.37
N LYS A 36 -5.63 21.16 -5.29
CA LYS A 36 -6.70 21.86 -6.04
C LYS A 36 -6.66 21.56 -7.54
N ASP A 37 -5.46 21.66 -8.14
CA ASP A 37 -5.32 21.62 -9.60
C ASP A 37 -4.65 20.34 -10.13
N ARG A 38 -4.14 19.48 -9.25
CA ARG A 38 -3.40 18.28 -9.64
C ARG A 38 -3.56 17.11 -8.67
N ILE A 39 -3.32 15.92 -9.17
CA ILE A 39 -3.19 14.70 -8.35
C ILE A 39 -1.76 14.18 -8.51
N SER A 40 -1.11 13.89 -7.38
CA SER A 40 0.18 13.21 -7.35
C SER A 40 0.01 11.82 -6.75
N ILE A 41 0.65 10.82 -7.37
CA ILE A 41 0.67 9.44 -6.88
C ILE A 41 2.14 9.04 -6.76
N ASN A 42 2.55 8.63 -5.56
CA ASN A 42 3.93 8.26 -5.29
C ASN A 42 3.99 6.90 -4.60
N LEU A 43 4.91 6.03 -5.04
CA LEU A 43 5.23 4.81 -4.32
C LEU A 43 5.94 5.18 -3.01
N VAL A 44 5.36 4.79 -1.88
CA VAL A 44 5.92 5.04 -0.54
C VAL A 44 6.84 3.89 -0.15
N THR A 45 6.36 2.67 -0.32
CA THR A 45 7.09 1.47 0.06
C THR A 45 6.50 0.24 -0.62
N SER A 46 7.31 -0.80 -0.74
CA SER A 46 6.89 -2.11 -1.23
C SER A 46 7.60 -3.22 -0.47
N LYS A 47 6.97 -4.37 -0.34
CA LYS A 47 7.53 -5.54 0.33
C LYS A 47 7.14 -6.80 -0.41
N SER A 48 8.10 -7.67 -0.68
CA SER A 48 7.87 -8.97 -1.30
C SER A 48 8.45 -10.09 -0.44
N ARG A 49 7.90 -11.30 -0.60
CA ARG A 49 8.35 -12.51 0.07
C ARG A 49 8.31 -13.68 -0.91
N GLY A 50 9.39 -14.47 -0.94
CA GLY A 50 9.37 -15.75 -1.64
C GLY A 50 8.37 -16.72 -1.00
N SER A 51 7.77 -17.59 -1.82
CA SER A 51 6.93 -18.67 -1.31
C SER A 51 7.74 -19.57 -0.36
N PRO A 52 7.13 -20.09 0.72
CA PRO A 52 7.76 -21.10 1.55
C PRO A 52 8.24 -22.30 0.72
N ARG A 53 9.30 -22.98 1.19
CA ARG A 53 9.84 -24.18 0.52
C ARG A 53 8.80 -25.29 0.40
N LYS A 54 7.86 -25.38 1.35
CA LYS A 54 6.67 -26.22 1.23
C LYS A 54 5.73 -25.58 0.21
N ARG A 55 5.36 -26.31 -0.84
CA ARG A 55 4.38 -25.84 -1.82
C ARG A 55 3.06 -25.53 -1.11
N LEU A 56 2.66 -24.27 -1.16
CA LEU A 56 1.35 -23.80 -0.75
C LEU A 56 0.47 -23.64 -1.99
N SER A 57 -0.85 -23.75 -1.81
CA SER A 57 -1.80 -23.43 -2.86
C SER A 57 -1.83 -21.92 -3.12
N LEU A 58 -2.27 -21.54 -4.32
CA LEU A 58 -2.40 -20.12 -4.70
C LEU A 58 -3.30 -19.34 -3.72
N PRO A 59 -4.48 -19.85 -3.29
CA PRO A 59 -5.33 -19.15 -2.31
C PRO A 59 -4.63 -18.84 -0.97
N ILE A 60 -3.74 -19.71 -0.50
CA ILE A 60 -2.98 -19.46 0.73
C ILE A 60 -1.96 -18.34 0.50
N LEU A 61 -1.30 -18.31 -0.66
CA LEU A 61 -0.36 -17.26 -1.00
C LEU A 61 -1.05 -15.90 -1.18
N GLU A 62 -2.25 -15.88 -1.76
CA GLU A 62 -3.12 -14.69 -1.85
C GLU A 62 -3.50 -14.18 -0.46
N LEU A 63 -3.92 -15.06 0.45
CA LEU A 63 -4.19 -14.70 1.85
C LEU A 63 -2.96 -14.15 2.57
N MET A 64 -1.78 -14.73 2.32
CA MET A 64 -0.51 -14.23 2.85
C MET A 64 -0.16 -12.84 2.29
N GLY A 65 -0.45 -12.60 1.01
CA GLY A 65 -0.34 -11.30 0.36
C GLY A 65 -1.26 -10.26 0.99
N ALA A 66 -2.55 -10.59 1.18
CA ALA A 66 -3.52 -9.72 1.83
C ALA A 66 -3.10 -9.36 3.27
N LEU A 67 -2.58 -10.32 4.03
CA LEU A 67 -2.01 -10.06 5.36
C LEU A 67 -0.81 -9.13 5.31
N LEU A 68 0.07 -9.29 4.31
CA LEU A 68 1.22 -8.44 4.10
C LEU A 68 0.81 -7.00 3.79
N VAL A 69 -0.20 -6.82 2.93
CA VAL A 69 -0.81 -5.53 2.61
C VAL A 69 -1.41 -4.88 3.85
N ALA A 70 -2.22 -5.59 4.63
CA ALA A 70 -2.83 -5.03 5.83
C ALA A 70 -1.80 -4.52 6.84
N ARG A 71 -0.70 -5.27 7.02
CA ARG A 71 0.42 -4.85 7.88
C ARG A 71 1.15 -3.64 7.31
N LEU A 72 1.43 -3.64 6.01
CA LEU A 72 2.11 -2.52 5.34
C LEU A 72 1.28 -1.24 5.42
N ALA A 73 -0.02 -1.33 5.13
CA ALA A 73 -0.96 -0.21 5.20
C ALA A 73 -1.04 0.36 6.62
N LYS A 74 -1.08 -0.50 7.65
CA LYS A 74 -1.09 -0.06 9.06
C LYS A 74 0.16 0.75 9.43
N GLU A 75 1.34 0.26 9.07
CA GLU A 75 2.59 0.98 9.38
C GLU A 75 2.72 2.28 8.60
N VAL A 76 2.38 2.27 7.31
CA VAL A 76 2.39 3.48 6.47
C VAL A 76 1.40 4.51 6.99
N LYS A 77 0.17 4.09 7.32
CA LYS A 77 -0.86 4.98 7.87
C LYS A 77 -0.42 5.59 9.19
N LYS A 78 0.14 4.79 10.11
CA LYS A 78 0.67 5.28 11.39
C LYS A 78 1.68 6.41 11.21
N ILE A 79 2.57 6.32 10.22
CA ILE A 79 3.59 7.33 9.95
C ILE A 79 2.98 8.59 9.31
N ILE A 80 2.09 8.43 8.34
CA ILE A 80 1.54 9.56 7.59
C ILE A 80 0.50 10.34 8.41
N ASP A 81 -0.29 9.64 9.24
CA ASP A 81 -1.29 10.27 10.11
C ASP A 81 -0.68 11.22 11.16
N GLN A 82 0.62 11.10 11.45
CA GLN A 82 1.34 12.08 12.28
C GLN A 82 1.40 13.48 11.64
N LYS A 83 1.26 13.56 10.31
CA LYS A 83 1.32 14.81 9.54
C LYS A 83 -0.04 15.27 9.03
N CYS A 84 -0.90 14.34 8.61
CA CYS A 84 -2.21 14.65 8.05
C CYS A 84 -3.15 13.45 8.15
N SER A 85 -4.44 13.67 8.39
CA SER A 85 -5.43 12.59 8.41
C SER A 85 -5.59 11.95 7.03
N THR A 86 -5.46 10.62 6.96
CA THR A 86 -5.54 9.89 5.69
C THR A 86 -6.61 8.80 5.70
N LYS A 87 -7.20 8.54 4.52
CA LYS A 87 -7.99 7.31 4.29
C LYS A 87 -7.10 6.23 3.67
N ALA A 88 -7.27 4.98 4.08
CA ALA A 88 -6.53 3.85 3.52
C ALA A 88 -7.45 2.90 2.74
N PHE A 89 -6.99 2.46 1.58
CA PHE A 89 -7.65 1.49 0.71
C PHE A 89 -6.70 0.32 0.46
N LEU A 90 -7.20 -0.90 0.65
CA LEU A 90 -6.45 -2.14 0.48
C LEU A 90 -7.09 -2.91 -0.68
N TRP A 91 -6.31 -3.18 -1.71
CA TRP A 91 -6.72 -3.81 -2.96
C TRP A 91 -6.06 -5.17 -3.10
N THR A 92 -6.80 -6.12 -3.66
CA THR A 92 -6.33 -7.46 -4.01
C THR A 92 -6.99 -7.88 -5.31
N ASP A 93 -6.28 -8.67 -6.12
CA ASP A 93 -6.70 -9.07 -7.47
C ASP A 93 -7.49 -10.40 -7.46
N THR A 94 -7.64 -10.99 -6.27
CA THR A 94 -8.26 -12.28 -5.96
C THR A 94 -9.77 -12.18 -5.78
#